data_AF-A0AAD7LTA2-F1
#
_entry.id   AF-A0AAD7LTA2-F1
#
_cell.length_a   1.000
_cell.length_b   1.000
_cell.length_c   1.000
_cell.angle_alpha   90.00
_cell.angle_beta   90.00
_cell.angle_gamma   90.00
#
_symmetry.space_group_name_H-M   'P 1'
#
loop_
_entity.id
_entity.type
_entity.pdbx_description
1 polymer ?
#
loop_
_entity_poly.entity_id
_entity_poly.type
_entity_poly.pdbx_seq_one_letter_code
_entity_poly.pdbx_strand_id
1 'polypeptide(L)'
;MASRHIMILVTLLLLLPMAFSSINAIEDAPATADKKIDVVVEGMVYCQSCEHFGTWSLTGAMPIPSAKISVTCKNYKGQVNYYKVFETDGNGYLYATLEGFKMSHYLLDHPLHSCIVKPVWSPLENCSLLSNVNYGLNGAPLRFENKRLSGRNYEAVIYAAGPLAFRPSQCPHPTHY
;
A
#
# COMPACT_ATOMS: atom_id res chain seq x y z
N MET A 1 -71.96 29.13 44.21
CA MET A 1 -71.12 28.00 43.73
C MET A 1 -70.56 28.25 42.32
N ALA A 2 -70.06 29.45 42.02
CA ALA A 2 -69.47 29.78 40.70
C ALA A 2 -67.99 30.20 40.81
N SER A 3 -67.56 30.71 41.97
CA SER A 3 -66.19 31.19 42.20
C SER A 3 -65.15 30.06 42.33
N ARG A 4 -65.56 28.88 42.81
CA ARG A 4 -64.65 27.73 43.02
C ARG A 4 -64.25 27.02 41.73
N HIS A 5 -65.07 27.09 40.68
CA HIS A 5 -64.78 26.52 39.36
C HIS A 5 -63.87 27.43 38.51
N ILE A 6 -63.95 28.75 38.70
CA ILE A 6 -63.11 29.73 37.99
C ILE A 6 -61.66 29.63 38.49
N MET A 7 -61.44 29.42 39.78
CA MET A 7 -60.09 29.27 40.36
C MET A 7 -59.37 27.99 39.95
N ILE A 8 -60.12 26.93 39.61
CA ILE A 8 -59.57 25.65 39.12
C ILE A 8 -59.19 25.77 37.64
N LEU A 9 -59.93 26.56 36.85
CA LEU A 9 -59.63 26.78 35.44
C LEU A 9 -58.37 27.65 35.24
N VAL A 10 -58.16 28.64 36.11
CA VAL A 10 -56.98 29.54 36.06
C VAL A 10 -55.69 28.83 36.53
N THR A 11 -55.79 27.84 37.41
CA THR A 11 -54.63 27.06 37.87
C THR A 11 -54.18 25.99 36.87
N LEU A 12 -55.06 25.51 35.99
CA LEU A 12 -54.71 24.57 34.93
C LEU A 12 -54.05 25.25 33.70
N LEU A 13 -54.29 26.55 33.48
CA LEU A 13 -53.72 27.32 32.37
C LEU A 13 -52.28 27.83 32.60
N LEU A 14 -51.73 27.66 33.82
CA LEU A 14 -50.34 28.02 34.15
C LEU A 14 -49.35 26.86 33.96
N LEU A 15 -49.80 25.70 33.45
CA LEU A 15 -49.01 24.46 33.35
C LEU A 15 -48.57 24.08 31.92
N LEU A 16 -48.72 24.95 30.92
CA LEU A 16 -48.08 24.77 29.60
C LEU A 16 -47.80 26.14 28.96
N PRO A 17 -46.69 26.38 28.22
CA PRO A 17 -45.51 25.53 27.99
C PRO A 17 -44.18 26.28 28.19
N MET A 18 -43.12 25.58 28.59
CA MET A 18 -41.81 25.84 27.99
C MET A 18 -41.24 24.49 27.57
N ALA A 19 -41.49 24.15 26.31
CA ALA A 19 -40.59 23.31 25.56
C ALA A 19 -39.22 23.98 25.62
N PHE A 20 -38.43 23.65 26.64
CA PHE A 20 -37.00 23.81 26.55
C PHE A 20 -36.56 22.83 25.50
N SER A 21 -36.38 23.33 24.27
CA SER A 21 -35.52 22.72 23.29
C SER A 21 -34.25 22.34 24.04
N SER A 22 -34.09 21.07 24.36
CA SER A 22 -32.78 20.54 24.69
C SER A 22 -32.01 20.76 23.39
N ILE A 23 -31.22 21.83 23.35
CA ILE A 23 -30.10 21.89 22.42
C ILE A 23 -29.33 20.65 22.80
N ASN A 24 -29.49 19.58 22.02
CA ASN A 24 -28.48 18.56 21.97
C ASN A 24 -27.25 19.36 21.61
N ALA A 25 -26.38 19.58 22.60
CA ALA A 25 -24.98 19.76 22.33
C ALA A 25 -24.64 18.51 21.51
N ILE A 26 -24.69 18.66 20.19
CA ILE A 26 -23.82 17.91 19.32
C ILE A 26 -22.46 18.35 19.84
N GLU A 27 -21.97 17.61 20.83
CA GLU A 27 -20.57 17.50 21.10
C GLU A 27 -20.00 17.33 19.70
N ASP A 28 -19.32 18.36 19.20
CA ASP A 28 -18.43 18.25 18.06
C ASP A 28 -17.43 17.18 18.50
N ALA A 29 -17.83 15.91 18.31
CA ALA A 29 -16.92 14.81 18.24
C ALA A 29 -15.90 15.30 17.24
N PRO A 30 -14.63 15.49 17.66
CA PRO A 30 -13.65 16.11 16.79
C PRO A 30 -13.69 15.31 15.52
N ALA A 31 -14.10 15.95 14.42
CA ALA A 31 -14.11 15.33 13.10
C ALA A 31 -12.74 14.67 12.98
N THR A 32 -12.70 13.34 13.06
CA THR A 32 -11.45 12.60 13.01
C THR A 32 -10.88 12.98 11.66
N ALA A 33 -9.86 13.83 11.65
CA ALA A 33 -9.25 14.31 10.42
C ALA A 33 -8.98 13.07 9.57
N ASP A 34 -9.55 13.02 8.35
CA ASP A 34 -9.48 11.84 7.49
C ASP A 34 -8.02 11.39 7.39
N LYS A 35 -7.71 10.25 8.02
CA LYS A 35 -6.35 9.71 8.05
C LYS A 35 -6.03 9.24 6.64
N LYS A 36 -5.01 9.83 5.99
CA LYS A 36 -4.58 9.37 4.66
C LYS A 36 -4.02 7.96 4.79
N ILE A 37 -4.57 7.02 4.03
CA ILE A 37 -4.08 5.62 3.96
C ILE A 37 -3.44 5.40 2.60
N ASP A 38 -2.14 5.16 2.58
CA ASP A 38 -1.39 4.82 1.38
C ASP A 38 -1.18 3.29 1.27
N VAL A 39 -1.19 2.80 0.03
CA VAL A 39 -0.72 1.46 -0.31
C VAL A 39 0.73 1.58 -0.73
N VAL A 40 1.60 0.79 -0.12
CA VAL A 40 3.04 0.81 -0.38
C VAL A 40 3.49 -0.57 -0.79
N VAL A 41 4.38 -0.63 -1.78
CA VAL A 41 5.12 -1.83 -2.15
C VAL A 41 6.56 -1.67 -1.69
N GLU A 42 7.10 -2.64 -0.97
CA GLU A 42 8.51 -2.68 -0.59
C GLU A 42 9.22 -3.92 -1.14
N GLY A 43 10.52 -3.83 -1.31
CA GLY A 43 11.32 -4.97 -1.77
C GLY A 43 12.79 -4.65 -1.87
N MET A 44 13.62 -5.69 -1.99
CA MET A 44 15.04 -5.54 -2.29
C MET A 44 15.31 -5.90 -3.75
N VAL A 45 16.29 -5.22 -4.36
CA VAL A 45 16.76 -5.51 -5.71
C VAL A 45 18.23 -5.85 -5.66
N TYR A 46 18.57 -7.00 -6.23
CA TYR A 46 19.92 -7.55 -6.18
C TYR A 46 20.53 -7.81 -7.55
N CYS A 47 21.85 -7.85 -7.59
CA CYS A 47 22.63 -8.48 -8.62
C CYS A 47 22.93 -9.91 -8.17
N GLN A 48 22.38 -10.90 -8.86
CA GLN A 48 22.58 -12.31 -8.55
C GLN A 48 24.04 -12.72 -8.81
N SER A 49 24.63 -13.48 -7.88
CA SER A 49 25.94 -14.09 -8.06
C SER A 49 25.93 -15.08 -9.22
N CYS A 50 27.02 -15.12 -9.99
CA CYS A 50 27.22 -16.08 -11.06
C CYS A 50 27.25 -17.54 -10.59
N GLU A 51 27.61 -17.80 -9.33
CA GLU A 51 27.57 -19.13 -8.72
C GLU A 51 26.14 -19.71 -8.66
N HIS A 52 25.14 -18.83 -8.72
CA HIS A 52 23.73 -19.18 -8.60
C HIS A 52 22.93 -18.90 -9.86
N PHE A 53 23.60 -18.67 -10.98
CA PHE A 53 22.96 -18.46 -12.27
C PHE A 53 21.96 -19.60 -12.60
N GLY A 54 20.75 -19.22 -13.01
CA GLY A 54 19.68 -20.17 -13.34
C GLY A 54 18.93 -20.74 -12.13
N THR A 55 19.32 -20.38 -10.90
CA THR A 55 18.63 -20.76 -9.66
C THR A 55 17.84 -19.59 -9.08
N TRP A 56 17.08 -19.84 -8.00
CA TRP A 56 16.41 -18.79 -7.22
C TRP A 56 17.26 -18.27 -6.05
N SER A 57 18.49 -18.75 -5.88
CA SER A 57 19.36 -18.34 -4.77
C SER A 57 19.84 -16.89 -4.97
N LEU A 58 19.84 -16.15 -3.86
CA LEU A 58 20.41 -14.81 -3.72
C LEU A 58 21.63 -14.81 -2.78
N THR A 59 22.18 -15.99 -2.47
CA THR A 59 23.40 -16.09 -1.69
C THR A 59 24.55 -15.38 -2.44
N GLY A 60 25.30 -14.54 -1.73
CA GLY A 60 26.35 -13.71 -2.33
C GLY A 60 25.85 -12.62 -3.30
N ALA A 61 24.54 -12.39 -3.40
CA ALA A 61 23.98 -11.33 -4.25
C ALA A 61 24.22 -9.95 -3.63
N MET A 62 24.48 -8.96 -4.47
CA MET A 62 24.79 -7.58 -4.04
C MET A 62 23.62 -6.64 -4.33
N PRO A 63 23.24 -5.74 -3.41
CA PRO A 63 22.14 -4.81 -3.65
C PRO A 63 22.45 -3.87 -4.82
N ILE A 64 21.43 -3.51 -5.61
CA ILE A 64 21.59 -2.59 -6.74
C ILE A 64 20.94 -1.25 -6.42
N PRO A 65 21.72 -0.19 -6.17
CA PRO A 65 21.16 1.15 -6.03
C PRO A 65 20.63 1.67 -7.37
N SER A 66 19.67 2.60 -7.35
CA SER A 66 19.10 3.23 -8.54
C SER A 66 18.55 2.29 -9.62
N ALA A 67 18.18 1.05 -9.25
CA ALA A 67 17.49 0.14 -10.14
C ALA A 67 16.05 0.60 -10.37
N LYS A 68 15.57 0.49 -11.61
CA LYS A 68 14.20 0.84 -12.00
C LYS A 68 13.29 -0.38 -11.92
N ILE A 69 12.25 -0.26 -11.10
CA ILE A 69 11.27 -1.32 -10.84
C ILE A 69 9.88 -0.80 -11.16
N SER A 70 9.10 -1.58 -11.92
CA SER A 70 7.71 -1.26 -12.22
C SER A 70 6.76 -1.93 -11.25
N VAL A 71 5.72 -1.20 -10.86
CA VAL A 71 4.51 -1.76 -10.23
C VAL A 71 3.36 -1.59 -11.22
N THR A 72 2.74 -2.70 -11.60
CA THR A 72 1.57 -2.71 -12.48
C THR A 72 0.42 -3.34 -11.73
N CYS A 73 -0.73 -2.67 -11.68
CA CYS A 73 -1.96 -3.26 -11.18
C CYS A 73 -3.02 -3.31 -12.26
N LYS A 74 -3.80 -4.40 -12.26
CA LYS A 74 -4.95 -4.59 -13.15
C LYS A 74 -6.24 -4.67 -12.34
N ASN A 75 -7.28 -4.01 -12.79
CA ASN A 75 -8.61 -4.18 -12.22
C ASN A 75 -9.17 -5.58 -12.53
N TYR A 76 -10.30 -5.91 -11.92
CA TYR A 76 -11.02 -7.17 -12.10
C TYR A 76 -11.47 -7.46 -13.55
N LYS A 77 -11.44 -6.45 -14.42
CA LYS A 77 -11.69 -6.58 -15.87
C LYS A 77 -10.40 -6.86 -16.66
N GLY A 78 -9.26 -7.02 -15.99
CA GLY A 78 -7.95 -7.25 -16.59
C GLY A 78 -7.28 -6.00 -17.18
N GLN A 79 -7.86 -4.81 -16.99
CA GLN A 79 -7.33 -3.55 -17.51
C GLN A 79 -6.31 -2.96 -16.54
N VAL A 80 -5.20 -2.43 -17.05
CA VAL A 80 -4.20 -1.74 -16.21
C VAL A 80 -4.84 -0.45 -15.67
N ASN A 81 -5.04 -0.41 -14.34
CA ASN A 81 -5.57 0.76 -13.64
C ASN A 81 -4.48 1.52 -12.86
N TYR A 82 -3.27 0.96 -12.78
CA TYR A 82 -2.11 1.60 -12.18
C TYR A 82 -0.82 1.11 -12.82
N TYR A 83 0.06 2.03 -13.18
CA TYR A 83 1.42 1.73 -13.62
C TYR A 83 2.34 2.86 -13.21
N LYS A 84 3.44 2.53 -12.52
CA LYS A 84 4.51 3.48 -12.21
C LYS A 84 5.84 2.76 -12.12
N VAL A 85 6.91 3.46 -12.52
CA VAL A 85 8.29 3.01 -12.33
C VAL A 85 8.86 3.77 -11.14
N PHE A 86 9.50 3.03 -10.26
CA PHE A 86 10.16 3.51 -9.07
C PHE A 86 11.63 3.17 -9.13
N GLU A 87 12.40 3.87 -8.31
CA GLU A 87 13.84 3.70 -8.22
C GLU A 87 14.20 3.20 -6.82
N THR A 88 15.14 2.27 -6.71
CA THR A 88 15.67 1.83 -5.42
C THR A 88 16.62 2.86 -4.83
N ASP A 89 16.69 2.90 -3.50
CA ASP A 89 17.62 3.74 -2.78
C ASP A 89 19.08 3.24 -2.88
N GLY A 90 19.99 3.91 -2.16
CA GLY A 90 21.42 3.58 -2.13
C GLY A 90 21.76 2.17 -1.63
N ASN A 91 20.82 1.50 -0.95
CA ASN A 91 20.98 0.13 -0.45
C ASN A 91 20.24 -0.90 -1.31
N GLY A 92 19.73 -0.51 -2.48
CA GLY A 92 18.93 -1.38 -3.34
C GLY A 92 17.54 -1.69 -2.78
N TYR A 93 17.08 -0.90 -1.82
CA TYR A 93 15.76 -1.04 -1.23
C TYR A 93 14.73 -0.20 -2.00
N LEU A 94 13.58 -0.80 -2.27
CA LEU A 94 12.44 -0.18 -2.93
C LEU A 94 11.39 0.19 -1.88
N TYR A 95 10.94 1.44 -1.87
CA TYR A 95 9.75 1.88 -1.14
C TYR A 95 8.83 2.66 -2.09
N ALA A 96 7.86 1.96 -2.66
CA ALA A 96 7.02 2.44 -3.74
C ALA A 96 5.61 2.76 -3.25
N THR A 97 5.37 4.03 -2.91
CA THR A 97 4.02 4.52 -2.58
C THR A 97 3.16 4.60 -3.83
N LEU A 98 2.04 3.88 -3.84
CA LEU A 98 1.15 3.79 -5.00
C LEU A 98 0.18 4.98 -5.08
N GLU A 99 0.73 6.19 -5.18
CA GLU A 99 -0.05 7.43 -5.24
C GLU A 99 -1.04 7.41 -6.41
N GLY A 100 -2.34 7.62 -6.11
CA GLY A 100 -3.39 7.58 -7.13
C GLY A 100 -3.88 6.18 -7.49
N PHE A 101 -3.37 5.12 -6.86
CA PHE A 101 -3.96 3.79 -6.96
C PHE A 101 -5.39 3.81 -6.41
N LYS A 102 -6.33 3.27 -7.20
CA LYS A 102 -7.75 3.19 -6.85
C LYS A 102 -8.27 1.80 -7.13
N MET A 103 -9.03 1.28 -6.18
CA MET A 103 -9.79 0.04 -6.32
C MET A 103 -11.21 0.39 -6.74
N SER A 104 -11.65 -0.13 -7.89
CA SER A 104 -13.06 -0.06 -8.30
C SER A 104 -13.89 -1.14 -7.60
N HIS A 105 -13.27 -2.28 -7.29
CA HIS A 105 -13.84 -3.37 -6.53
C HIS A 105 -12.90 -3.80 -5.40
N TYR A 106 -13.33 -3.65 -4.14
CA TYR A 106 -12.47 -3.82 -2.96
C TYR A 106 -11.76 -5.18 -2.83
N LEU A 107 -12.43 -6.30 -3.15
CA LEU A 107 -11.80 -7.64 -3.11
C LEU A 107 -10.98 -7.96 -4.35
N LEU A 108 -11.58 -7.77 -5.53
CA LEU A 108 -10.99 -8.23 -6.80
C LEU A 108 -9.85 -7.33 -7.27
N ASP A 109 -9.88 -6.04 -6.94
CA ASP A 109 -8.80 -5.10 -7.25
C ASP A 109 -7.78 -5.01 -6.09
N HIS A 110 -7.92 -5.85 -5.05
CA HIS A 110 -7.03 -5.82 -3.89
C HIS A 110 -5.56 -6.03 -4.32
N PRO A 111 -4.58 -5.27 -3.79
CA PRO A 111 -3.18 -5.31 -4.25
C PRO A 111 -2.56 -6.71 -4.32
N LEU A 112 -2.94 -7.60 -3.41
CA LEU A 112 -2.48 -9.00 -3.39
C LEU A 112 -2.87 -9.81 -4.64
N HIS A 113 -3.93 -9.41 -5.34
CA HIS A 113 -4.43 -10.11 -6.52
C HIS A 113 -4.26 -9.28 -7.80
N SER A 114 -4.31 -7.95 -7.68
CA SER A 114 -4.31 -7.04 -8.82
C SER A 114 -2.91 -6.60 -9.24
N CYS A 115 -1.95 -6.54 -8.31
CA CYS A 115 -0.64 -5.92 -8.55
C CYS A 115 0.49 -6.94 -8.72
N ILE A 116 1.41 -6.63 -9.63
CA ILE A 116 2.66 -7.34 -9.85
C ILE A 116 3.83 -6.35 -9.94
N VAL A 117 5.02 -6.84 -9.60
CA VAL A 117 6.25 -6.05 -9.63
C VAL A 117 7.26 -6.68 -10.59
N LYS A 118 7.93 -5.86 -11.41
CA LYS A 118 8.95 -6.34 -12.36
C LYS A 118 10.19 -5.45 -12.37
N PRO A 119 11.40 -6.03 -12.40
CA PRO A 119 12.60 -5.29 -12.74
C PRO A 119 12.51 -4.77 -14.18
N VAL A 120 12.90 -3.51 -14.38
CA VAL A 120 12.85 -2.84 -15.69
C VAL A 120 14.25 -2.55 -16.19
N TRP A 121 15.10 -1.98 -15.33
CA TRP A 121 16.45 -1.59 -15.70
C TRP A 121 17.38 -1.54 -14.47
N SER A 122 18.66 -1.81 -14.70
CA SER A 122 19.72 -1.70 -13.69
C SER A 122 20.80 -0.73 -14.19
N PRO A 123 21.34 0.14 -13.32
CA PRO A 123 22.43 1.04 -13.65
C PRO A 123 23.79 0.33 -13.78
N LEU A 124 23.89 -0.93 -13.33
CA LEU A 124 25.14 -1.68 -13.38
C LEU A 124 25.27 -2.37 -14.74
N GLU A 125 26.23 -1.94 -15.55
CA GLU A 125 26.49 -2.52 -16.87
C GLU A 125 26.75 -4.02 -16.80
N ASN A 126 27.57 -4.44 -15.84
CA ASN A 126 27.91 -5.84 -15.58
C ASN A 126 26.78 -6.64 -14.90
N CYS A 127 25.63 -6.02 -14.58
CA CYS A 127 24.49 -6.68 -13.96
C CYS A 127 23.16 -6.07 -14.40
N SER A 128 22.93 -6.12 -15.71
CA SER A 128 21.82 -5.46 -16.39
C SER A 128 20.79 -6.43 -16.98
N LEU A 129 21.07 -7.74 -17.01
CA LEU A 129 20.14 -8.71 -17.57
C LEU A 129 19.07 -9.08 -16.54
N LEU A 130 17.83 -9.18 -16.99
CA LEU A 130 16.73 -9.59 -16.13
C LEU A 130 16.89 -11.07 -15.72
N SER A 131 16.53 -11.36 -14.47
CA SER A 131 16.44 -12.74 -13.94
C SER A 131 14.99 -13.04 -13.54
N ASN A 132 14.64 -14.33 -13.47
CA ASN A 132 13.32 -14.75 -13.00
C ASN A 132 13.31 -15.15 -11.51
N VAL A 133 14.31 -14.74 -10.73
CA VAL A 133 14.32 -14.94 -9.28
C VAL A 133 13.05 -14.34 -8.69
N ASN A 134 12.34 -15.11 -7.85
CA ASN A 134 11.07 -14.73 -7.25
C ASN A 134 10.05 -14.18 -8.25
N TYR A 135 9.98 -14.81 -9.43
CA TYR A 135 9.06 -14.46 -10.51
C TYR A 135 9.33 -13.09 -11.17
N GLY A 136 10.53 -12.53 -11.07
CA GLY A 136 10.85 -11.20 -11.62
C GLY A 136 10.43 -10.99 -13.10
N LEU A 137 10.63 -11.98 -13.98
CA LEU A 137 10.20 -11.87 -15.40
C LEU A 137 8.69 -12.00 -15.56
N ASN A 138 8.09 -12.95 -14.83
CA ASN A 138 6.66 -13.25 -14.91
C ASN A 138 5.82 -12.14 -14.27
N GLY A 139 6.35 -11.50 -13.23
CA GLY A 139 5.66 -10.58 -12.33
C GLY A 139 5.67 -11.15 -10.93
N ALA A 140 6.42 -10.52 -10.03
CA ALA A 140 6.44 -10.91 -8.62
C ALA A 140 5.12 -10.51 -7.97
N PRO A 141 4.36 -11.46 -7.38
CA PRO A 141 3.13 -11.14 -6.67
C PRO A 141 3.47 -10.43 -5.35
N LEU A 142 2.51 -9.62 -4.88
CA LEU A 142 2.61 -8.98 -3.58
C LEU A 142 2.24 -9.94 -2.44
N ARG A 143 2.89 -9.77 -1.30
CA ARG A 143 2.61 -10.50 -0.05
C ARG A 143 2.33 -9.50 1.07
N PHE A 144 1.38 -9.82 1.95
CA PHE A 144 1.14 -9.01 3.13
C PHE A 144 1.82 -9.66 4.33
N GLU A 145 2.81 -8.98 4.90
CA GLU A 145 3.60 -9.46 6.04
C GLU A 145 3.17 -8.81 7.36
N ASN A 146 1.90 -8.39 7.47
CA ASN A 146 1.38 -7.64 8.62
C ASN A 146 2.10 -6.32 8.91
N LYS A 147 2.77 -5.75 7.90
CA LYS A 147 3.51 -4.49 8.04
C LYS A 147 2.62 -3.29 7.78
N ARG A 148 2.54 -2.41 8.78
CA ARG A 148 1.84 -1.13 8.69
C ARG A 148 2.66 -0.03 9.35
N LEU A 149 2.66 1.15 8.77
CA LEU A 149 3.14 2.36 9.43
C LEU A 149 1.93 3.17 9.85
N SER A 150 1.88 3.58 11.12
CA SER A 150 0.77 4.39 11.65
C SER A 150 1.33 5.63 12.34
N GLY A 151 0.96 6.79 11.83
CA GLY A 151 1.17 8.09 12.44
C GLY A 151 -0.16 8.79 12.76
N ARG A 152 -0.08 10.01 13.30
CA ARG A 152 -1.26 10.77 13.77
C ARG A 152 -2.31 10.98 12.67
N ASN A 153 -1.87 11.36 11.46
CA ASN A 153 -2.75 11.66 10.31
C ASN A 153 -2.39 10.82 9.07
N TYR A 154 -1.61 9.76 9.24
CA TYR A 154 -1.03 8.98 8.13
C TYR A 154 -1.01 7.50 8.47
N GLU A 155 -1.41 6.65 7.52
CA GLU A 155 -1.21 5.21 7.55
C GLU A 155 -0.60 4.73 6.23
N ALA A 156 0.27 3.74 6.30
CA ALA A 156 0.70 2.98 5.13
C ALA A 156 0.48 1.49 5.37
N VAL A 157 -0.25 0.84 4.47
CA VAL A 157 -0.32 -0.62 4.40
C VAL A 157 0.75 -1.09 3.44
N ILE A 158 1.71 -1.86 3.96
CA ILE A 158 2.91 -2.21 3.21
C ILE A 158 2.83 -3.66 2.75
N TYR A 159 3.06 -3.85 1.45
CA TYR A 159 3.12 -5.14 0.79
C TYR A 159 4.54 -5.43 0.34
N ALA A 160 5.03 -6.63 0.63
CA ALA A 160 6.35 -7.08 0.20
C ALA A 160 6.29 -7.64 -1.23
N ALA A 161 7.28 -7.28 -2.04
CA ALA A 161 7.54 -7.81 -3.36
C ALA A 161 8.98 -8.33 -3.43
N GLY A 162 9.15 -9.51 -4.04
CA GLY A 162 10.49 -10.08 -4.18
C GLY A 162 11.17 -10.33 -2.82
N PRO A 163 12.50 -10.55 -2.79
CA PRO A 163 13.47 -9.75 -3.53
C PRO A 163 13.54 -10.03 -5.03
N LEU A 164 13.80 -8.99 -5.84
CA LEU A 164 13.99 -9.09 -7.28
C LEU A 164 15.47 -9.14 -7.61
N ALA A 165 15.83 -9.65 -8.79
CA ALA A 165 17.22 -9.64 -9.21
C ALA A 165 17.43 -9.40 -10.70
N PHE A 166 18.53 -8.70 -10.98
CA PHE A 166 19.25 -8.76 -12.23
C PHE A 166 20.38 -9.78 -12.12
N ARG A 167 21.02 -10.06 -13.25
CA ARG A 167 22.16 -10.97 -13.32
C ARG A 167 23.23 -10.44 -14.29
N PRO A 168 24.47 -10.89 -14.13
CA PRO A 168 25.51 -10.64 -15.12
C PRO A 168 25.19 -11.22 -16.50
N SER A 169 25.75 -10.56 -17.53
CA SER A 169 25.67 -11.02 -18.91
C SER A 169 26.53 -12.24 -19.18
N GLN A 170 27.69 -12.30 -18.52
CA GLN A 170 28.64 -13.39 -18.61
C GLN A 170 28.94 -13.90 -17.21
N CYS A 171 28.74 -15.21 -17.04
CA CYS A 171 29.15 -15.92 -15.84
C CYS A 171 30.22 -16.92 -16.25
N PRO A 172 31.52 -16.62 -16.04
CA PRO A 172 32.57 -17.56 -16.36
C PRO A 172 32.37 -18.83 -15.52
N HIS A 173 32.52 -19.99 -16.16
CA HIS A 173 32.51 -21.25 -15.43
C HIS A 173 33.65 -21.24 -14.41
N PRO A 174 33.44 -21.73 -13.18
CA PRO A 174 34.53 -21.91 -12.23
C PRO A 174 35.58 -22.83 -12.86
N THR A 175 36.77 -22.31 -13.15
CA THR A 175 37.90 -23.15 -13.53
C THR A 175 38.42 -23.80 -12.26
N HIS A 176 38.10 -25.07 -12.06
CA HIS A 176 38.73 -25.89 -11.03
C HIS A 176 40.18 -26.16 -11.45
N TYR A 177 41.13 -25.52 -10.76
CA TYR A 177 42.56 -25.87 -10.80
C TYR A 177 42.91 -26.79 -9.63
#